data_AF-W4V6W4-F1
#
_entry.id   AF-W4V6W4-F1
#
_cell.length_a   1.000
_cell.length_b   1.000
_cell.length_c   1.000
_cell.angle_alpha   90.00
_cell.angle_beta   90.00
_cell.angle_gamma   90.00
#
_symmetry.space_group_name_H-M   'P 1'
#
loop_
_entity.id
_entity.type
_entity.pdbx_description
1 polymer ?
#
loop_
_entity_poly.entity_id
_entity_poly.type
_entity_poly.pdbx_seq_one_letter_code
_entity_poly.pdbx_strand_id
1 'polypeptide(L)'
;MPAKLVDTRKTTPGLRILEKYAVRVGGGYNHRYCLSDGVLIKDNHIKAAGGIKQAIGLVREKIPHTMKIEVETESIEQVLEALDAKADIIMLDNMGLDKMKEAVKIINGKAITEASGNVNADTIYDIASTGVDIISVGGLTHSVKAFDISMKIS
;
A
#
# COMPACT_ATOMS: atom_id res chain seq x y z
N MET A 1 3.34 -11.59 13.00
CA MET A 1 2.51 -10.38 12.95
C MET A 1 1.38 -10.64 11.95
N PRO A 2 0.14 -10.19 12.21
CA PRO A 2 -0.99 -10.44 11.33
C PRO A 2 -0.90 -9.70 9.97
N ALA A 3 -0.15 -8.60 9.91
CA ALA A 3 0.04 -7.80 8.69
C ALA A 3 1.33 -8.16 7.92
N LYS A 4 1.28 -8.06 6.59
CA LYS A 4 2.44 -8.19 5.69
C LYS A 4 3.07 -6.82 5.46
N LEU A 5 4.38 -6.73 5.70
CA LEU A 5 5.16 -5.54 5.37
C LEU A 5 5.52 -5.54 3.88
N VAL A 6 5.15 -4.49 3.14
CA VAL A 6 5.46 -4.35 1.71
C VAL A 6 6.30 -3.11 1.41
N ASP A 7 7.09 -3.20 0.36
CA ASP A 7 7.82 -2.06 -0.22
C ASP A 7 6.91 -1.09 -0.99
N THR A 8 7.50 -0.10 -1.66
CA THR A 8 6.78 0.82 -2.54
C THR A 8 7.51 1.00 -3.88
N ARG A 9 7.10 1.99 -4.67
CA ARG A 9 7.83 2.47 -5.85
C ARG A 9 8.76 3.66 -5.55
N LYS A 10 8.88 4.08 -4.28
CA LYS A 10 9.84 5.10 -3.82
C LYS A 10 11.23 4.48 -3.73
N THR A 11 11.78 4.11 -4.88
CA THR A 11 13.03 3.35 -5.04
C THR A 11 14.08 4.21 -5.71
N THR A 12 15.37 3.93 -5.49
CA THR A 12 16.44 4.62 -6.22
C THR A 12 16.28 4.37 -7.72
N PRO A 13 16.33 5.43 -8.57
CA PRO A 13 16.22 5.26 -10.01
C PRO A 13 17.23 4.25 -10.56
N GLY A 14 16.75 3.28 -11.35
CA GLY A 14 17.58 2.22 -11.93
C GLY A 14 17.85 1.01 -11.02
N LEU A 15 17.64 1.11 -9.70
CA LEU A 15 18.00 0.04 -8.75
C LEU A 15 16.78 -0.74 -8.19
N ARG A 16 15.58 -0.50 -8.71
CA ARG A 16 14.34 -1.09 -8.18
C ARG A 16 14.39 -2.62 -8.04
N ILE A 17 14.94 -3.34 -9.02
CA ILE A 17 15.10 -4.81 -8.92
C ILE A 17 15.89 -5.20 -7.68
N LEU A 18 17.02 -4.53 -7.43
CA LEU A 18 17.92 -4.84 -6.32
C LEU A 18 17.28 -4.48 -4.98
N GLU A 19 16.63 -3.31 -4.91
CA GLU A 19 15.98 -2.85 -3.67
C GLU A 19 14.77 -3.73 -3.30
N LYS A 20 13.91 -4.06 -4.27
CA LYS A 20 12.78 -4.98 -4.03
C LYS A 20 13.27 -6.39 -3.68
N TYR A 21 14.39 -6.83 -4.26
CA TYR A 21 15.03 -8.08 -3.85
C TYR A 21 15.51 -8.01 -2.40
N ALA A 22 16.17 -6.91 -2.00
CA ALA A 22 16.64 -6.72 -0.62
C ALA A 22 15.47 -6.75 0.39
N VAL A 23 14.32 -6.17 0.05
CA VAL A 23 13.10 -6.26 0.88
C VAL A 23 12.66 -7.71 1.08
N ARG A 24 12.64 -8.52 0.01
CA ARG A 24 12.32 -9.95 0.11
C ARG A 24 13.32 -10.72 0.97
N VAL A 25 14.61 -10.43 0.83
CA VAL A 25 15.68 -11.03 1.66
C VAL A 25 15.48 -10.68 3.14
N GLY A 26 15.03 -9.46 3.45
CA GLY A 26 14.69 -9.02 4.79
C GLY A 26 13.36 -9.58 5.36
N GLY A 27 12.64 -10.42 4.61
CA GLY A 27 11.37 -11.01 5.03
C GLY A 27 10.13 -10.18 4.70
N GLY A 28 10.30 -9.05 4.01
CA GLY A 28 9.20 -8.25 3.47
C GLY A 28 8.62 -8.84 2.19
N TYR A 29 7.61 -8.16 1.66
CA TYR A 29 6.91 -8.50 0.42
C TYR A 29 6.98 -7.34 -0.57
N ASN A 30 6.74 -7.64 -1.84
CA ASN A 30 6.80 -6.61 -2.88
C ASN A 30 5.39 -6.16 -3.23
N HIS A 31 5.17 -4.85 -3.17
CA HIS A 31 4.06 -4.19 -3.85
C HIS A 31 4.33 -4.20 -5.38
N ARG A 32 3.34 -3.78 -6.17
CA ARG A 32 3.45 -3.64 -7.65
C ARG A 32 4.79 -3.03 -8.09
N TYR A 33 5.41 -3.61 -9.11
CA TYR A 33 6.75 -3.24 -9.54
C TYR A 33 6.77 -1.93 -10.34
N CYS A 34 5.77 -1.72 -11.19
CA CYS A 34 5.59 -0.54 -12.01
C CYS A 34 4.10 -0.17 -12.15
N LEU A 35 3.78 0.75 -13.07
CA LEU A 35 2.39 1.18 -13.32
C LEU A 35 1.56 0.13 -14.07
N SER A 36 2.20 -0.81 -14.75
CA SER A 36 1.53 -1.82 -15.58
C SER A 36 1.09 -3.07 -14.81
N ASP A 37 1.63 -3.31 -13.60
CA ASP A 37 1.39 -4.56 -12.86
C ASP A 37 0.10 -4.56 -12.02
N GLY A 38 -0.53 -3.40 -11.85
CA GLY A 38 -1.76 -3.29 -11.07
C GLY A 38 -2.26 -1.86 -11.00
N VAL A 39 -3.58 -1.72 -10.83
CA VAL A 39 -4.22 -0.42 -10.71
C VAL A 39 -4.17 0.05 -9.26
N LEU A 40 -3.68 1.27 -9.07
CA LEU A 40 -3.80 2.02 -7.82
C LEU A 40 -4.35 3.40 -8.18
N ILE A 41 -5.59 3.64 -7.78
CA ILE A 41 -6.29 4.91 -7.91
C ILE A 41 -5.86 5.78 -6.72
N LYS A 42 -5.17 6.88 -7.02
CA LYS A 42 -4.76 7.92 -6.06
C LYS A 42 -5.73 9.10 -6.02
N ASP A 43 -5.55 9.98 -5.04
CA ASP A 43 -6.27 11.25 -4.88
C ASP A 43 -6.47 12.05 -6.19
N ASN A 44 -5.43 12.18 -7.01
CA ASN A 44 -5.48 12.92 -8.28
C ASN A 44 -6.38 12.24 -9.31
N HIS A 45 -6.44 10.91 -9.31
CA HIS A 45 -7.32 10.15 -10.19
C HIS A 45 -8.77 10.27 -9.74
N ILE A 46 -9.02 10.23 -8.43
CA ILE A 46 -10.35 10.44 -7.83
C ILE A 46 -10.89 11.82 -8.22
N LYS A 47 -10.07 12.86 -8.04
CA LYS A 47 -10.40 14.24 -8.45
C LYS A 47 -10.69 14.34 -9.94
N ALA A 48 -9.85 13.76 -10.78
CA ALA A 48 -10.02 13.79 -12.24
C ALA A 48 -11.27 13.03 -12.73
N ALA A 49 -11.63 11.93 -12.06
CA ALA A 49 -12.81 11.12 -12.40
C ALA A 49 -14.12 11.67 -11.83
N GLY A 50 -14.07 12.58 -10.86
CA GLY A 50 -15.25 13.13 -10.18
C GLY A 50 -15.74 12.32 -8.98
N GLY A 51 -14.92 11.41 -8.43
CA GLY A 51 -15.25 10.63 -7.23
C GLY A 51 -14.74 9.19 -7.28
N ILE A 52 -14.75 8.51 -6.12
CA ILE A 52 -14.19 7.15 -5.97
C ILE A 52 -15.00 6.14 -6.79
N LYS A 53 -16.33 6.16 -6.65
CA LYS A 53 -17.20 5.23 -7.39
C LYS A 53 -17.02 5.33 -8.90
N GLN A 54 -16.94 6.56 -9.41
CA GLN A 54 -16.74 6.82 -10.83
C GLN A 54 -15.34 6.38 -11.30
N ALA A 55 -14.30 6.67 -10.53
CA ALA A 55 -12.94 6.23 -10.83
C ALA A 55 -12.85 4.69 -10.92
N ILE A 56 -13.42 3.98 -9.94
CA ILE A 56 -13.41 2.51 -9.92
C ILE A 56 -14.22 1.95 -11.09
N GLY A 57 -15.40 2.50 -11.38
CA GLY A 57 -16.24 2.08 -12.51
C GLY A 57 -15.52 2.19 -13.86
N LEU A 58 -14.92 3.35 -14.13
CA LEU A 58 -14.17 3.61 -15.37
C LEU A 58 -12.97 2.68 -15.55
N VAL A 59 -12.30 2.31 -14.45
CA VAL A 59 -11.19 1.35 -14.49
C VAL A 59 -11.72 -0.06 -14.72
N ARG A 60 -12.78 -0.47 -14.01
CA ARG A 60 -13.33 -1.82 -14.05
C ARG A 60 -13.78 -2.23 -15.45
N GLU A 61 -14.26 -1.30 -16.26
CA GLU A 61 -14.65 -1.53 -17.65
C GLU A 61 -13.44 -1.77 -18.60
N LYS A 62 -12.23 -1.35 -18.21
CA LYS A 62 -11.05 -1.35 -19.10
C LYS A 62 -10.00 -2.39 -18.76
N ILE A 63 -9.99 -2.89 -17.53
CA ILE A 63 -8.97 -3.84 -17.08
C ILE A 63 -9.41 -5.29 -17.29
N PRO A 64 -8.47 -6.23 -17.51
CA PRO A 64 -8.79 -7.64 -17.50
C PRO A 64 -9.23 -8.10 -16.11
N HIS A 65 -10.08 -9.13 -16.05
CA HIS A 65 -10.60 -9.72 -14.81
C HIS A 65 -9.50 -10.27 -13.87
N THR A 66 -8.27 -10.43 -14.36
CA THR A 66 -7.11 -10.88 -13.58
C THR A 66 -6.39 -9.76 -12.83
N MET A 67 -6.75 -8.49 -13.06
CA MET A 67 -6.11 -7.33 -12.44
C MET A 67 -6.99 -6.78 -11.31
N LYS A 68 -6.37 -6.54 -10.14
CA LYS A 68 -7.04 -5.94 -8.98
C LYS A 68 -7.04 -4.42 -9.05
N ILE A 69 -8.07 -3.81 -8.47
CA ILE A 69 -8.18 -2.37 -8.27
C ILE A 69 -7.91 -2.04 -6.80
N GLU A 70 -6.84 -1.29 -6.58
CA GLU A 70 -6.53 -0.65 -5.32
C GLU A 70 -6.93 0.83 -5.36
N VAL A 71 -7.42 1.37 -4.24
CA VAL A 71 -7.79 2.78 -4.12
C VAL A 71 -7.31 3.38 -2.80
N GLU A 72 -6.72 4.57 -2.88
CA GLU A 72 -6.35 5.39 -1.72
C GLU A 72 -7.58 6.09 -1.13
N THR A 73 -7.70 6.00 0.19
CA THR A 73 -8.77 6.63 0.98
C THR A 73 -8.16 7.35 2.18
N GLU A 74 -8.69 8.54 2.48
CA GLU A 74 -8.25 9.43 3.56
C GLU A 74 -9.33 9.58 4.65
N SER A 75 -10.57 9.13 4.39
CA SER A 75 -11.69 9.18 5.33
C SER A 75 -12.56 7.92 5.35
N ILE A 76 -13.39 7.76 6.40
CA ILE A 76 -14.30 6.62 6.53
C ILE A 76 -15.40 6.66 5.44
N GLU A 77 -15.83 7.85 5.05
CA GLU A 77 -16.79 8.04 3.96
C GLU A 77 -16.21 7.50 2.64
N GLN A 78 -14.93 7.79 2.36
CA GLN A 78 -14.23 7.26 1.20
C GLN A 78 -14.06 5.74 1.25
N VAL A 79 -13.81 5.18 2.44
CA VAL A 79 -13.79 3.71 2.64
C VAL A 79 -15.14 3.09 2.30
N LEU A 80 -16.25 3.69 2.75
CA LEU A 80 -17.60 3.22 2.43
C LEU A 80 -17.89 3.30 0.92
N GLU A 81 -17.50 4.38 0.26
CA GLU A 81 -17.62 4.51 -1.20
C GLU A 81 -16.82 3.46 -1.97
N ALA A 82 -15.57 3.24 -1.57
CA ALA A 82 -14.69 2.24 -2.18
C ALA A 82 -15.24 0.81 -1.99
N LEU A 83 -15.79 0.53 -0.80
CA LEU A 83 -16.38 -0.75 -0.47
C LEU A 83 -17.65 -1.02 -1.29
N ASP A 84 -18.54 -0.03 -1.42
CA ASP A 84 -19.75 -0.12 -2.25
C ASP A 84 -19.42 -0.30 -3.73
N ALA A 85 -18.36 0.39 -4.20
CA ALA A 85 -17.81 0.23 -5.55
C ALA A 85 -17.03 -1.08 -5.75
N LYS A 86 -16.92 -1.94 -4.72
CA LYS A 86 -16.22 -3.22 -4.75
C LYS A 86 -14.74 -3.08 -5.15
N ALA A 87 -14.01 -2.14 -4.55
CA ALA A 87 -12.55 -2.12 -4.63
C ALA A 87 -11.97 -3.45 -4.10
N ASP A 88 -10.92 -3.96 -4.74
CA ASP A 88 -10.28 -5.22 -4.33
C ASP A 88 -9.35 -4.99 -3.12
N ILE A 89 -8.72 -3.80 -3.09
CA ILE A 89 -7.80 -3.36 -2.04
C ILE A 89 -8.16 -1.91 -1.68
N ILE A 90 -8.26 -1.61 -0.39
CA ILE A 90 -8.52 -0.27 0.13
C ILE A 90 -7.30 0.16 0.95
N MET A 91 -6.61 1.18 0.46
CA MET A 91 -5.47 1.79 1.15
C MET A 91 -5.97 2.92 2.06
N LEU A 92 -5.63 2.82 3.35
CA LEU A 92 -5.90 3.78 4.41
C LEU A 92 -4.69 4.72 4.49
N ASP A 93 -4.72 5.84 3.76
CA ASP A 93 -3.59 6.76 3.67
C ASP A 93 -3.62 7.78 4.81
N ASN A 94 -2.54 7.83 5.60
CA ASN A 94 -2.34 8.77 6.71
C ASN A 94 -3.50 8.84 7.72
N MET A 95 -4.30 7.79 7.85
CA MET A 95 -5.36 7.70 8.86
C MET A 95 -4.78 7.54 10.27
N GLY A 96 -5.46 8.07 11.28
CA GLY A 96 -5.13 7.76 12.68
C GLY A 96 -5.49 6.33 13.05
N LEU A 97 -4.85 5.76 14.07
CA LEU A 97 -5.05 4.36 14.50
C LEU A 97 -6.52 4.01 14.79
N ASP A 98 -7.27 4.93 15.40
CA ASP A 98 -8.69 4.69 15.72
C ASP A 98 -9.55 4.61 14.45
N LYS A 99 -9.29 5.49 13.47
CA LYS A 99 -9.95 5.44 12.16
C LYS A 99 -9.56 4.18 11.39
N MET A 100 -8.29 3.75 11.48
CA MET A 100 -7.89 2.49 10.83
C MET A 100 -8.64 1.29 11.42
N LYS A 101 -8.75 1.19 12.74
CA LYS A 101 -9.52 0.12 13.41
C LYS A 101 -10.99 0.14 12.98
N GLU A 102 -11.58 1.33 12.91
CA GLU A 102 -12.95 1.52 12.43
C GLU A 102 -13.09 1.07 10.96
N ALA A 103 -12.18 1.50 10.09
CA ALA A 103 -12.17 1.14 8.67
C ALA A 103 -12.03 -0.38 8.47
N VAL A 104 -11.10 -1.03 9.17
CA VAL A 104 -10.93 -2.50 9.14
C VAL A 104 -12.23 -3.19 9.55
N LYS A 105 -12.90 -2.73 10.61
CA LYS A 105 -14.19 -3.27 11.06
C LYS A 105 -15.31 -3.06 10.04
N ILE A 106 -15.36 -1.91 9.36
CA ILE A 106 -16.33 -1.61 8.31
C ILE A 106 -16.11 -2.50 7.08
N ILE A 107 -14.85 -2.66 6.66
CA ILE A 107 -14.47 -3.46 5.49
C ILE A 107 -14.77 -4.94 5.75
N ASN A 108 -14.54 -5.43 6.97
CA ASN A 108 -14.92 -6.76 7.44
C ASN A 108 -14.54 -7.88 6.44
N GLY A 109 -13.32 -7.83 5.92
CA GLY A 109 -12.77 -8.84 4.99
C GLY A 109 -13.36 -8.83 3.57
N LYS A 110 -14.20 -7.86 3.21
CA LYS A 110 -14.74 -7.72 1.84
C LYS A 110 -13.73 -7.16 0.84
N ALA A 111 -12.70 -6.48 1.31
CA ALA A 111 -11.56 -5.99 0.55
C ALA A 111 -10.29 -6.17 1.38
N ILE A 112 -9.13 -6.27 0.72
CA ILE A 112 -7.84 -6.27 1.42
C ILE A 112 -7.59 -4.86 1.95
N THR A 113 -7.09 -4.77 3.18
CA THR A 113 -6.77 -3.51 3.84
C THR A 113 -5.27 -3.24 3.81
N GLU A 114 -4.88 -2.06 3.35
CA GLU A 114 -3.49 -1.61 3.34
C GLU A 114 -3.35 -0.31 4.14
N ALA A 115 -2.41 -0.23 5.07
CA ALA A 115 -2.04 1.03 5.71
C ALA A 115 -0.83 1.65 5.01
N SER A 116 -0.91 2.95 4.73
CA SER A 116 0.17 3.75 4.13
C SER A 116 0.31 5.09 4.85
N GLY A 117 1.51 5.66 4.78
CA GLY A 117 1.81 7.00 5.28
C GLY A 117 2.46 6.99 6.67
N ASN A 118 3.56 7.74 6.81
CA ASN A 118 4.30 7.94 8.08
C ASN A 118 4.63 6.68 8.90
N VAL A 119 4.77 5.53 8.24
CA VAL A 119 5.15 4.27 8.90
C VAL A 119 6.66 4.25 9.19
N ASN A 120 7.03 3.90 10.42
CA ASN A 120 8.40 3.72 10.86
C ASN A 120 8.50 2.60 11.91
N ALA A 121 9.70 2.33 12.44
CA ALA A 121 9.94 1.26 13.40
C ALA A 121 9.14 1.41 14.70
N ASP A 122 8.82 2.64 15.11
CA ASP A 122 8.09 2.93 16.33
C ASP A 122 6.56 2.80 16.12
N THR A 123 6.06 3.10 14.91
CA THR A 123 4.61 3.10 14.62
C THR A 123 4.10 1.79 14.04
N ILE A 124 4.97 0.98 13.44
CA ILE A 124 4.57 -0.23 12.68
C ILE A 124 3.80 -1.26 13.52
N TYR A 125 4.15 -1.42 14.79
CA TYR A 125 3.49 -2.38 15.68
C TYR A 125 2.04 -1.98 15.95
N ASP A 126 1.81 -0.70 16.25
CA ASP A 126 0.47 -0.18 16.53
C ASP A 126 -0.40 -0.21 15.29
N ILE A 127 0.16 0.12 14.12
CA ILE A 127 -0.52 0.00 12.83
C ILE A 127 -0.91 -1.46 12.56
N ALA A 128 0.01 -2.42 12.73
CA ALA A 128 -0.31 -3.85 12.57
C ALA A 128 -1.40 -4.32 13.54
N SER A 129 -1.45 -3.74 14.74
CA SER A 129 -2.44 -4.05 15.77
C SER A 129 -3.84 -3.51 15.45
N THR A 130 -3.99 -2.65 14.44
CA THR A 130 -5.32 -2.22 13.94
C THR A 130 -6.06 -3.33 13.20
N GLY A 131 -5.35 -4.38 12.76
CA GLY A 131 -5.91 -5.51 12.01
C GLY A 131 -5.82 -5.37 10.49
N VAL A 132 -5.05 -4.40 9.99
CA VAL A 132 -4.78 -4.31 8.54
C VAL A 132 -4.02 -5.52 8.00
N ASP A 133 -4.29 -5.89 6.74
CA ASP A 133 -3.64 -7.03 6.08
C ASP A 133 -2.22 -6.70 5.62
N ILE A 134 -2.01 -5.45 5.17
CA ILE A 134 -0.78 -4.97 4.54
C ILE A 134 -0.37 -3.63 5.16
N ILE A 135 0.94 -3.41 5.28
CA ILE A 135 1.54 -2.12 5.65
C ILE A 135 2.60 -1.79 4.62
N SER A 136 2.43 -0.71 3.86
CA SER A 136 3.43 -0.26 2.88
C SER A 136 4.35 0.81 3.43
N VAL A 137 5.66 0.58 3.30
CA VAL A 137 6.69 1.42 3.93
C VAL A 137 7.71 1.88 2.91
N GLY A 138 7.63 3.17 2.56
CA GLY A 138 8.59 3.79 1.65
C GLY A 138 10.03 3.82 2.19
N GLY A 139 10.18 3.96 3.52
CA GLY A 139 11.47 4.06 4.19
C GLY A 139 12.37 2.82 4.00
N LEU A 140 11.80 1.68 3.58
CA LEU A 140 12.54 0.46 3.26
C LEU A 140 13.46 0.61 2.05
N THR A 141 13.23 1.61 1.19
CA THR A 141 14.00 1.80 -0.05
C THR A 141 14.55 3.21 -0.22
N HIS A 142 13.80 4.28 0.11
CA HIS A 142 14.29 5.65 -0.12
C HIS A 142 15.10 6.26 1.03
N SER A 143 15.05 5.69 2.23
CA SER A 143 15.67 6.24 3.45
C SER A 143 16.39 5.16 4.24
N VAL A 144 17.28 4.43 3.56
CA VAL A 144 18.06 3.34 4.14
C VAL A 144 19.46 3.78 4.52
N LYS A 145 19.97 3.29 5.65
CA LYS A 145 21.39 3.40 6.00
C LYS A 145 22.09 2.15 5.47
N ALA A 146 23.12 2.35 4.65
CA ALA A 146 23.93 1.23 4.14
C ALA A 146 24.59 0.47 5.30
N PHE A 147 24.63 -0.86 5.18
CA PHE A 147 25.36 -1.70 6.12
C PHE A 147 26.87 -1.50 5.93
N ASP A 148 27.62 -1.45 7.03
CA ASP A 148 29.06 -1.23 7.00
C ASP A 148 29.79 -2.54 6.62
N ILE A 149 30.43 -2.55 5.45
CA ILE A 149 31.12 -3.72 4.88
C ILE A 149 32.51 -3.29 4.43
N SER A 150 33.54 -4.05 4.79
CA SER A 150 34.92 -3.83 4.36
C SER A 150 35.56 -5.11 3.84
N MET A 151 36.50 -4.97 2.90
CA MET A 151 37.30 -6.08 2.35
C MET A 151 38.75 -5.96 2.86
N LYS A 152 39.28 -7.04 3.46
CA LYS A 152 40.69 -7.14 3.84
C LYS A 152 41.42 -8.05 2.86
N ILE A 153 42.55 -7.60 2.35
CA ILE A 153 43.45 -8.41 1.51
C ILE A 153 44.51 -9.03 2.42
N SER A 154 44.64 -10.35 2.37
CA SER A 154 45.65 -11.14 3.08
C SER A 154 46.55 -11.87 2.11
#